data_AF-A0A2M8HK42-F1
#
_entry.id   AF-A0A2M8HK42-F1
#
_cell.length_a   1.000
_cell.length_b   1.000
_cell.length_c   1.000
_cell.angle_alpha   90.00
_cell.angle_beta   90.00
_cell.angle_gamma   90.00
#
_symmetry.space_group_name_H-M   'P 1'
#
loop_
_entity.id
_entity.type
_entity.pdbx_description
1 polymer ?
#
loop_
_entity_poly.entity_id
_entity_poly.type
_entity_poly.pdbx_seq_one_letter_code
_entity_poly.pdbx_strand_id
1 'polypeptide(L)'
;MQIRLENYTGNRKGRFVKYEFGTDLFGQIYLDKIKGREKGKLVDRWVLNDFGSLFRVLDLEIYKREVENYENTLTTRPAFR
;
A
#
# COMPACT_ATOMS: atom_id res chain seq x y z
N MET A 1 -7.75 -9.19 -9.75
CA MET A 1 -8.54 -8.73 -8.58
C MET A 1 -7.87 -7.49 -8.02
N GLN A 2 -8.60 -6.59 -7.35
CA GLN A 2 -8.07 -5.29 -6.95
C GLN A 2 -8.28 -5.04 -5.46
N ILE A 3 -7.22 -4.68 -4.74
CA ILE A 3 -7.28 -4.23 -3.35
C ILE A 3 -6.87 -2.77 -3.30
N ARG A 4 -7.83 -1.87 -3.04
CA ARG A 4 -7.58 -0.43 -2.99
C ARG A 4 -7.55 0.03 -1.54
N LEU A 5 -6.39 0.50 -1.08
CA LEU A 5 -6.21 1.04 0.28
C LEU A 5 -6.17 2.57 0.24
N GLU A 6 -7.34 3.17 0.42
CA GLU A 6 -7.48 4.62 0.46
C GLU A 6 -7.14 5.17 1.84
N ASN A 7 -6.34 6.23 1.88
CA ASN A 7 -6.01 6.89 3.13
C ASN A 7 -7.03 8.00 3.41
N TYR A 8 -7.74 7.89 4.53
CA TYR A 8 -8.71 8.87 5.00
C TYR A 8 -8.21 9.71 6.19
N THR A 9 -7.01 9.49 6.72
CA THR A 9 -6.48 10.18 7.90
C THR A 9 -5.65 11.44 7.57
N GLY A 10 -6.00 12.58 8.18
CA GLY A 10 -5.22 13.83 8.22
C GLY A 10 -5.37 14.81 7.04
N ASN A 11 -4.48 15.82 6.99
CA ASN A 11 -4.39 16.90 5.96
C ASN A 11 -4.05 16.41 4.53
N ARG A 12 -3.96 15.09 4.31
CA ARG A 12 -3.57 14.45 3.03
C ARG A 12 -4.77 13.81 2.30
N LYS A 13 -5.98 14.36 2.48
CA LYS A 13 -7.17 13.92 1.73
C LYS A 13 -6.88 13.80 0.22
N GLY A 14 -7.17 12.63 -0.34
CA GLY A 14 -7.02 12.32 -1.75
C GLY A 14 -5.75 11.54 -2.12
N ARG A 15 -4.73 11.38 -1.24
CA ARG A 15 -3.61 10.47 -1.55
C ARG A 15 -4.02 9.01 -1.29
N PHE A 16 -3.88 8.16 -2.31
CA PHE A 16 -4.15 6.72 -2.21
C PHE A 16 -2.90 5.89 -2.52
N VAL A 17 -2.89 4.67 -1.97
CA VAL A 17 -2.03 3.60 -2.51
C VAL A 17 -2.93 2.41 -2.80
N LYS A 18 -2.77 1.85 -3.98
CA LYS A 18 -3.58 0.77 -4.51
C LYS A 18 -2.66 -0.39 -4.82
N TYR A 19 -3.12 -1.59 -4.46
CA TYR A 19 -2.44 -2.84 -4.74
C TYR A 19 -3.30 -3.63 -5.73
N GLU A 20 -2.81 -3.78 -6.94
CA GLU A 20 -3.48 -4.57 -7.98
C GLU A 20 -2.75 -5.89 -8.14
N PHE A 21 -3.49 -7.00 -8.15
CA PHE A 21 -2.87 -8.29 -8.43
C PHE A 21 -3.64 -9.06 -9.50
N GLY A 22 -2.89 -9.85 -10.25
CA GLY A 22 -3.44 -10.79 -11.22
C GLY A 22 -2.47 -11.93 -11.46
N THR A 23 -2.87 -12.81 -12.37
CA THR A 23 -2.10 -13.99 -12.73
C THR A 23 -1.80 -13.92 -14.21
N ASP A 24 -0.58 -14.26 -14.60
CA ASP A 24 -0.20 -14.35 -16.01
C ASP A 24 -0.65 -15.69 -16.62
N LEU A 25 -0.33 -15.89 -17.90
CA LEU A 25 -0.62 -17.14 -18.63
C LEU A 25 0.21 -18.34 -18.15
N PHE A 26 1.24 -18.11 -17.33
CA PHE A 26 2.16 -19.12 -16.81
C PHE A 26 1.90 -19.44 -15.33
N GLY A 27 0.87 -18.85 -14.73
CA GLY A 27 0.50 -19.06 -13.33
C GLY A 27 1.26 -18.18 -12.32
N GLN A 28 2.12 -17.27 -12.78
CA GLN A 28 2.80 -16.30 -11.89
C GLN A 28 1.84 -15.20 -11.48
N ILE A 29 1.94 -14.79 -10.22
CA ILE A 29 1.12 -13.72 -9.65
C ILE A 29 1.91 -12.43 -9.71
N TYR A 30 1.39 -11.40 -10.36
CA TYR A 30 1.95 -10.06 -10.29
C TYR A 30 1.20 -9.23 -9.25
N LEU A 31 1.94 -8.38 -8.53
CA LEU A 31 1.42 -7.41 -7.58
C LEU A 31 1.99 -6.04 -7.92
N ASP A 32 1.11 -5.12 -8.30
CA ASP A 32 1.44 -3.74 -8.67
C ASP A 32 1.07 -2.77 -7.54
N LYS A 33 2.06 -2.00 -7.08
CA LYS A 33 1.85 -0.91 -6.12
C LYS A 33 1.71 0.40 -6.88
N ILE A 34 0.53 1.00 -6.78
CA ILE A 34 0.18 2.25 -7.44
C ILE A 34 -0.01 3.33 -6.38
N LYS A 35 0.65 4.47 -6.50
CA LYS A 35 0.50 5.61 -5.59
C LYS A 35 0.05 6.85 -6.36
N GLY A 36 -0.91 7.59 -5.82
CA GLY A 36 -1.46 8.74 -6.55
C GLY A 36 -2.28 9.68 -5.68
N ARG A 37 -2.72 10.79 -6.29
CA ARG A 37 -3.75 11.70 -5.75
C ARG A 37 -5.00 11.74 -6.64
N GLU A 38 -4.81 11.87 -7.95
CA GLU A 38 -5.87 11.77 -8.96
C GLU A 38 -5.55 10.69 -9.99
N LYS A 39 -4.37 10.78 -10.62
CA LYS A 39 -3.80 9.70 -11.41
C LYS A 39 -2.80 8.92 -10.57
N GLY A 40 -2.93 7.59 -10.58
CA GLY A 40 -1.99 6.69 -9.95
C GLY A 40 -0.75 6.49 -10.82
N LYS A 41 0.43 6.48 -10.23
CA LYS A 41 1.67 6.06 -10.86
C LYS A 41 2.06 4.68 -10.31
N LEU A 42 2.45 3.76 -11.19
CA LEU A 42 3.08 2.51 -10.77
C LEU A 42 4.41 2.86 -10.09
N VAL A 43 4.54 2.46 -8.84
CA VAL A 43 5.73 2.70 -8.01
C VAL A 43 6.59 1.46 -7.94
N ASP A 44 5.94 0.30 -7.81
CA ASP A 44 6.62 -0.97 -7.63
C ASP A 44 5.81 -2.11 -8.23
N ARG A 45 6.50 -3.20 -8.59
CA ARG A 45 5.92 -4.42 -9.12
C ARG A 45 6.66 -5.63 -8.57
N TRP A 46 5.92 -6.55 -7.97
CA TRP A 46 6.43 -7.86 -7.57
C TRP A 46 5.89 -8.95 -8.47
N VAL A 47 6.72 -9.94 -8.74
CA VAL A 47 6.35 -11.20 -9.38
C VAL A 47 6.50 -12.30 -8.34
N LEU A 48 5.44 -13.06 -8.13
CA LEU A 48 5.27 -13.98 -7.04
C LEU A 48 4.86 -15.35 -7.59
N ASN A 49 5.32 -16.41 -6.94
CA ASN A 49 5.10 -17.78 -7.42
C ASN A 49 3.77 -18.37 -6.92
N ASP A 50 3.19 -17.82 -5.85
CA ASP A 50 2.03 -18.37 -5.18
C ASP A 50 1.26 -17.32 -4.36
N PHE A 51 0.01 -17.62 -4.02
CA PHE A 51 -0.86 -16.75 -3.24
C PHE A 51 -0.37 -16.54 -1.80
N GLY A 52 0.33 -17.51 -1.21
CA GLY A 52 0.92 -17.34 0.12
C GLY A 52 1.98 -16.24 0.14
N SER A 53 2.83 -16.19 -0.89
CA SER A 53 3.78 -15.10 -1.11
C SER A 53 3.09 -13.75 -1.28
N LEU A 54 1.95 -13.70 -2.00
CA LEU A 54 1.12 -12.49 -2.14
C LEU A 54 0.63 -11.98 -0.79
N PHE A 55 0.04 -12.86 0.03
CA PHE A 55 -0.48 -12.46 1.34
C PHE A 55 0.64 -11.95 2.26
N ARG A 56 1.81 -12.59 2.27
CA ARG A 56 2.95 -12.14 3.09
C ARG A 56 3.46 -10.75 2.69
N VAL A 57 3.55 -10.47 1.39
CA VAL A 57 3.95 -9.14 0.91
C VAL A 57 2.93 -8.09 1.30
N LEU A 58 1.63 -8.38 1.13
CA LEU A 58 0.56 -7.47 1.54
C LEU A 58 0.57 -7.19 3.05
N ASP A 59 0.77 -8.22 3.86
CA ASP A 59 0.78 -8.11 5.33
C ASP A 59 1.95 -7.23 5.81
N LEU A 60 3.16 -7.48 5.29
CA LEU A 60 4.33 -6.64 5.57
C LEU A 60 4.11 -5.19 5.15
N GLU A 61 3.43 -4.96 4.04
CA GLU A 61 3.23 -3.63 3.49
C GLU A 61 2.13 -2.84 4.21
N ILE A 62 1.12 -3.54 4.74
CA ILE A 62 0.15 -2.98 5.68
C ILE A 62 0.86 -2.61 6.98
N TYR A 63 1.62 -3.54 7.56
CA TYR A 63 2.36 -3.31 8.80
C TYR A 63 3.29 -2.10 8.71
N LYS A 64 4.11 -2.00 7.65
CA LYS A 64 4.98 -0.84 7.43
C LYS A 64 4.20 0.47 7.37
N ARG A 65 3.05 0.48 6.70
CA ARG A 65 2.19 1.67 6.61
C ARG A 65 1.56 2.05 7.93
N GLU A 66 1.15 1.07 8.72
CA GLU A 66 0.66 1.31 10.07
C GLU A 66 1.76 1.96 10.90
N VAL A 67 2.97 1.37 10.93
CA VAL A 67 4.13 1.94 11.63
C VAL A 67 4.45 3.35 11.15
N GLU A 68 4.56 3.59 9.84
CA GLU A 68 4.81 4.93 9.26
C GLU A 68 3.72 5.94 9.68
N ASN A 69 2.45 5.54 9.71
CA ASN A 69 1.37 6.42 10.14
C ASN A 69 1.41 6.69 11.65
N TYR A 70 1.67 5.67 12.46
CA TYR A 70 1.80 5.80 13.92
C TYR A 70 2.96 6.72 14.31
N GLU A 71 4.14 6.54 13.70
CA GLU A 71 5.29 7.42 13.94
C GLU A 71 5.01 8.87 13.54
N ASN A 72 4.37 9.08 12.38
CA ASN A 72 3.97 10.43 11.96
C ASN A 72 2.97 11.07 12.94
N THR A 73 2.03 10.31 13.51
CA THR A 73 1.07 10.86 14.50
C THR A 73 1.74 11.27 15.81
N LEU A 74 2.80 10.58 16.24
CA LEU A 74 3.56 10.92 17.45
C LEU A 74 4.36 12.22 17.29
N THR A 75 4.92 12.47 16.11
CA THR A 75 5.64 13.72 15.81
C THR A 75 4.72 14.95 15.65
N THR A 76 3.44 14.77 15.36
CA THR A 76 2.48 15.87 15.18
C THR A 76 1.67 16.24 16.41
N ARG A 77 1.92 15.62 17.58
CA ARG A 77 1.35 16.17 18.83
C ARG A 77 2.13 17.44 19.17
N PRO A 78 1.52 18.64 19.17
CA PRO A 78 2.17 19.77 19.80
C PRO A 78 2.41 19.38 21.25
N ALA A 79 3.66 19.45 21.70
CA ALA A 79 3.97 19.44 23.11
C ALA A 79 3.14 20.57 23.73
N PHE A 80 2.08 20.22 24.44
CA PHE A 80 1.35 21.15 25.27
C PHE A 80 2.37 21.67 26.30
N ARG A 81 2.75 22.94 26.13
CA ARG A 81 3.39 23.77 27.14
C ARG A 81 2.31 24.47 27.93
#